data_AF-A0A356I8L2-F1
#
_entry.id   AF-A0A356I8L2-F1
#
_cell.length_a   1.000
_cell.length_b   1.000
_cell.length_c   1.000
_cell.angle_alpha   90.00
_cell.angle_beta   90.00
_cell.angle_gamma   90.00
#
_symmetry.space_group_name_H-M   'P 1'
#
loop_
_entity.id
_entity.type
_entity.pdbx_description
1 polymer ?
#
loop_
_entity_poly.entity_id
_entity_poly.type
_entity_poly.pdbx_seq_one_letter_code
_entity_poly.pdbx_strand_id
1 'polypeptide(L)' 'MTRPSTFILDREEAIRTAMRQTTSSQDAVIIAGKGADAYQIVNGKKTTYDGDLEIAKKYL' A
#
# COMPACT_ATOMS: atom_id res chain seq x y z
N MET A 1 -4.93 -0.79 -26.16
CA MET A 1 -3.69 -0.63 -25.36
C MET A 1 -3.83 -1.46 -24.10
N THR A 2 -3.05 -2.54 -23.94
CA THR A 2 -2.93 -3.25 -22.67
C THR A 2 -1.77 -2.61 -21.89
N ARG A 3 -2.07 -2.04 -20.73
CA ARG A 3 -1.03 -1.58 -19.79
C ARG A 3 -0.83 -2.70 -18.78
N PRO A 4 0.37 -3.29 -18.67
CA PRO A 4 0.61 -4.30 -17.65
C PRO A 4 0.40 -3.67 -16.27
N SER A 5 -0.26 -4.41 -15.38
CA SER A 5 -0.46 -4.01 -13.98
C SER A 5 -0.14 -5.20 -13.08
N THR A 6 0.43 -4.90 -11.92
CA THR A 6 0.73 -5.89 -10.89
C THR A 6 -0.42 -5.92 -9.88
N PHE A 7 -0.95 -7.10 -9.61
CA PHE A 7 -1.97 -7.30 -8.59
C PHE A 7 -1.38 -8.07 -7.40
N ILE A 8 -1.45 -7.46 -6.21
CA ILE A 8 -1.05 -8.07 -4.94
C ILE A 8 -2.24 -7.93 -3.99
N LEU A 9 -2.76 -9.05 -3.51
CA LEU A 9 -3.97 -9.07 -2.68
C LEU A 9 -3.72 -8.49 -1.28
N ASP A 10 -2.55 -8.78 -0.71
CA ASP A 10 -2.17 -8.27 0.61
C ASP A 10 -1.73 -6.79 0.50
N ARG A 11 -2.37 -5.93 1.28
CA ARG A 11 -2.16 -4.48 1.20
C ARG A 11 -0.75 -4.09 1.69
N GLU A 12 -0.23 -4.73 2.74
CA GLU A 12 1.11 -4.42 3.23
C GLU A 12 2.18 -4.85 2.21
N GLU A 13 2.01 -6.04 1.61
CA GLU A 13 2.91 -6.53 0.57
C GLU A 13 2.88 -5.65 -0.68
N ALA A 14 1.71 -5.12 -1.05
CA ALA A 14 1.56 -4.18 -2.15
C ALA A 14 2.33 -2.88 -1.89
N ILE A 15 2.18 -2.31 -0.69
CA ILE A 15 2.91 -1.11 -0.28
C ILE A 15 4.41 -1.38 -0.27
N ARG A 16 4.85 -2.47 0.37
CA ARG A 16 6.27 -2.87 0.41
C ARG A 16 6.87 -3.00 -0.99
N THR A 17 6.14 -3.66 -1.90
CA THR A 17 6.58 -3.87 -3.28
C THR A 17 6.69 -2.54 -4.02
N ALA A 18 5.69 -1.66 -3.90
CA ALA A 18 5.72 -0.33 -4.53
C ALA A 18 6.89 0.53 -4.03
N MET A 19 7.13 0.55 -2.71
CA MET A 19 8.26 1.26 -2.10
C MET A 19 9.61 0.72 -2.60
N ARG A 20 9.76 -0.61 -2.74
CA ARG A 20 10.99 -1.19 -3.29
C ARG A 20 11.24 -0.93 -4.78
N GLN A 21 10.21 -0.52 -5.51
CA GLN A 21 10.33 -0.19 -6.93
C GLN A 21 10.81 1.25 -7.16
N THR A 22 10.78 2.11 -6.15
CA THR A 22 11.43 3.43 -6.25
C THR A 22 12.93 3.25 -6.22
N THR A 23 13.62 3.74 -7.25
CA THR A 23 15.08 3.60 -7.42
C THR A 23 15.80 4.94 -7.36
N SER A 24 15.05 6.03 -7.48
CA SER A 24 15.55 7.40 -7.54
C SER A 24 14.75 8.32 -6.61
N SER A 25 15.37 9.40 -6.14
CA SER A 25 14.69 10.47 -5.39
C SER A 25 13.64 11.25 -6.21
N GLN A 26 13.57 11.00 -7.53
CA GLN A 26 12.54 11.54 -8.41
C GLN A 26 11.28 10.66 -8.46
N ASP A 27 11.36 9.43 -7.95
CA ASP A 27 10.22 8.52 -7.92
C ASP A 27 9.31 8.88 -6.75
N ALA A 28 8.00 8.70 -6.95
CA ALA A 28 7.00 8.89 -5.91
C ALA A 28 6.01 7.72 -5.90
N VAL A 29 5.64 7.25 -4.71
CA VAL A 29 4.60 6.25 -4.50
C VAL A 29 3.34 6.95 -3.97
N ILE A 30 2.23 6.76 -4.66
CA ILE A 30 0.92 7.27 -4.23
C ILE A 30 0.11 6.08 -3.69
N ILE A 31 -0.19 6.10 -2.40
CA ILE A 31 -1.08 5.12 -1.75
C ILE A 31 -2.45 5.78 -1.56
N ALA A 32 -3.49 5.19 -2.16
CA ALA A 32 -4.83 5.80 -2.22
C ALA A 32 -5.95 4.85 -1.79
N GLY A 33 -7.10 5.42 -1.41
CA GLY A 33 -8.35 4.71 -1.16
C GLY A 33 -8.74 4.51 0.30
N LYS A 34 -7.84 4.78 1.26
CA LYS A 34 -8.09 4.55 2.70
C LYS A 34 -7.87 5.78 3.58
N GLY A 35 -6.92 6.65 3.24
CA GLY A 35 -6.64 7.85 4.04
C GLY A 35 -6.11 7.50 5.43
N ALA A 36 -6.67 8.11 6.48
CA ALA A 36 -6.25 7.91 7.87
C ALA A 36 -6.92 6.70 8.57
N ASP A 37 -7.74 5.92 7.86
CA ASP A 37 -8.51 4.83 8.47
C ASP A 37 -7.62 3.63 8.82
N ALA A 38 -7.38 3.43 10.12
CA ALA A 38 -6.58 2.35 10.71
C ALA A 38 -7.35 1.01 10.88
N TYR A 39 -8.29 0.69 9.98
CA TYR A 39 -9.00 -0.60 9.99
C TYR A 39 -9.31 -1.10 8.59
N GLN A 40 -9.25 -2.41 8.36
CA GLN A 40 -9.66 -3.02 7.08
C GLN A 40 -10.88 -3.91 7.32
N ILE A 41 -11.86 -3.85 6.41
CA ILE A 41 -12.99 -4.79 6.46
C ILE A 41 -12.55 -6.07 5.75
N VAL A 42 -12.38 -7.14 6.52
CA VAL A 42 -12.06 -8.48 6.00
C VAL A 42 -13.19 -9.42 6.41
N ASN A 43 -13.88 -10.00 5.43
CA ASN A 43 -15.04 -10.88 5.66
C ASN A 43 -16.11 -10.23 6.57
N GLY A 44 -16.40 -8.94 6.37
CA GLY A 44 -17.39 -8.19 7.14
C GLY A 44 -16.94 -7.76 8.55
N LYS A 45 -15.72 -8.10 8.98
CA LYS A 45 -15.15 -7.69 10.27
C LYS A 45 -14.12 -6.59 10.11
N LYS A 46 -14.14 -5.62 11.02
CA LYS A 46 -13.06 -4.63 11.14
C LYS A 46 -11.84 -5.32 11.76
N THR A 47 -10.83 -5.53 10.95
CA THR A 47 -9.51 -6.00 11.36
C THR A 47 -8.60 -4.80 11.56
N THR A 48 -7.81 -4.82 12.63
CA THR A 48 -6.78 -3.80 12.89
C THR A 48 -5.83 -3.68 11.71
N TYR A 49 -5.52 -2.45 11.35
CA TYR A 49 -4.64 -2.15 10.24
C TYR A 49 -3.86 -0.89 10.59
N ASP A 50 -2.52 -0.95 10.55
CA ASP A 50 -1.65 0.13 11.04
C ASP A 50 -1.89 1.48 10.31
N GLY A 51 -2.41 1.46 9.08
CA GLY A 51 -2.56 2.65 8.23
C GLY A 51 -1.53 2.65 7.10
N ASP A 52 -1.91 3.21 5.95
CA ASP A 52 -1.05 3.22 4.75
C ASP A 52 0.30 3.92 5.05
N LEU A 53 0.25 5.05 5.76
CA LEU A 53 1.44 5.83 6.14
C LEU A 53 2.35 5.09 7.13
N GLU A 54 1.78 4.49 8.17
CA GLU A 54 2.57 3.79 9.20
C GLU A 54 3.25 2.55 8.62
N ILE A 55 2.60 1.86 7.67
CA ILE A 55 3.22 0.77 6.93
C ILE A 55 4.33 1.30 6.01
N ALA A 56 4.08 2.36 5.25
CA ALA A 56 5.08 2.93 4.32
C ALA A 56 6.36 3.39 5.05
N LYS A 57 6.22 3.99 6.24
CA LYS A 57 7.35 4.42 7.09
C LYS A 57 8.29 3.27 7.49
N LYS A 58 7.82 2.02 7.53
CA LYS A 58 8.67 0.85 7.80
C LYS A 58 9.68 0.57 6.67
N TYR A 59 9.51 1.19 5.50
CA TYR A 59 10.26 0.93 4.27
C TYR A 59 10.92 2.18 3.66
N LEU A 60 10.98 3.30 4.41
CA LEU A 60 11.71 4.51 4.03
C LEU A 60 13.19 4.44 4.44
#